data_AF-X1EIE3-F1
#
_entry.id   AF-X1EIE3-F1
#
_cell.length_a   1.000
_cell.length_b   1.000
_cell.length_c   1.000
_cell.angle_alpha   90.00
_cell.angle_beta   90.00
_cell.angle_gamma   90.00
#
_symmetry.space_group_name_H-M   'P 1'
#
loop_
_entity.id
_entity.type
_entity.pdbx_description
1 polymer ?
#
loop_
_entity_poly.entity_id
_entity_poly.type
_entity_poly.pdbx_seq_one_letter_code
_entity_poly.pdbx_strand_id
1 'polypeptide(L)'
;MKLKLVHTTIIRLTAPYNFDYSVHNPSHYPTQLNHWEPGKLWFSFRFKDKLLGIKFANQGTVHKPKIKAEFYYKSKLDKEYTVALLKELDYRFEFSKDYSEFYEKFKAFWESSS
;
A
#
# COMPACT_ATOMS: atom_id res chain seq x y z
N MET A 1 18.15 -17.43 -5.36
CA MET A 1 16.85 -17.87 -4.80
C MET A 1 15.73 -17.41 -5.72
N LYS A 2 14.85 -18.30 -6.20
CA LYS A 2 13.75 -17.93 -7.11
C LYS A 2 12.46 -17.71 -6.32
N LEU A 3 11.98 -16.46 -6.26
CA LEU A 3 10.71 -16.13 -5.63
C LEU A 3 9.55 -16.54 -6.54
N LYS A 4 8.42 -16.91 -5.95
CA LYS A 4 7.17 -17.27 -6.65
C LYS A 4 6.05 -16.40 -6.11
N LEU A 5 5.08 -16.05 -6.96
CA LEU A 5 3.83 -15.45 -6.50
C LEU A 5 3.09 -16.49 -5.66
N VAL A 6 2.85 -16.19 -4.39
CA VAL A 6 2.28 -17.14 -3.41
C VAL A 6 0.95 -16.69 -2.85
N HIS A 7 0.64 -15.40 -2.93
CA HIS A 7 -0.65 -14.84 -2.53
C HIS A 7 -0.96 -13.58 -3.35
N THR A 8 -2.24 -13.39 -3.66
CA THR A 8 -2.76 -12.16 -4.28
C THR A 8 -4.03 -11.76 -3.54
N THR A 9 -4.17 -10.47 -3.23
CA THR A 9 -5.41 -9.94 -2.66
C THR A 9 -5.72 -8.53 -3.19
N ILE A 10 -6.95 -8.10 -2.98
CA ILE A 10 -7.41 -6.75 -3.28
C ILE A 10 -7.61 -6.03 -1.96
N ILE A 11 -6.96 -4.87 -1.82
CA ILE A 11 -7.13 -3.95 -0.71
C ILE A 11 -8.05 -2.83 -1.19
N ARG A 12 -9.15 -2.61 -0.46
CA ARG A 12 -10.10 -1.52 -0.70
C ARG A 12 -9.90 -0.48 0.38
N LEU A 13 -9.75 0.77 -0.03
CA LEU A 13 -9.45 1.87 0.88
C LEU A 13 -10.66 2.79 0.97
N THR A 14 -10.70 3.59 2.03
CA THR A 14 -11.67 4.68 2.16
C THR A 14 -11.27 5.82 1.24
N ALA A 15 -12.23 6.33 0.48
CA ALA A 15 -12.01 7.50 -0.37
C ALA A 15 -12.03 8.79 0.47
N PRO A 16 -11.30 9.85 0.05
CA PRO A 16 -10.37 9.87 -1.07
C PRO A 16 -8.99 9.30 -0.70
N TYR A 17 -8.35 8.58 -1.63
CA TYR A 17 -7.00 8.05 -1.43
C TYR A 17 -6.17 8.14 -2.72
N ASN A 18 -5.04 8.85 -2.66
CA ASN A 18 -4.10 8.93 -3.77
C ASN A 18 -2.95 7.93 -3.59
N PHE A 19 -2.90 6.90 -4.42
CA PHE A 19 -1.91 5.84 -4.31
C PHE A 19 -0.47 6.36 -4.32
N ASP A 20 -0.10 7.15 -5.33
CA ASP A 20 1.29 7.54 -5.54
C ASP A 20 1.80 8.42 -4.38
N TYR A 21 0.99 9.37 -3.93
CA TYR A 21 1.34 10.23 -2.80
C TYR A 21 1.34 9.49 -1.45
N SER A 22 0.54 8.43 -1.31
CA SER A 22 0.50 7.63 -0.08
C SER A 22 1.64 6.63 0.02
N VAL A 23 2.14 6.09 -1.10
CA VAL A 23 3.17 5.03 -1.08
C VAL A 23 4.57 5.52 -1.43
N HIS A 24 4.70 6.72 -2.00
CA HIS A 24 5.97 7.31 -2.38
C HIS A 24 6.08 8.76 -1.92
N ASN A 25 6.99 9.01 -0.98
CA ASN A 25 7.43 10.35 -0.63
C ASN A 25 8.73 10.64 -1.41
N PRO A 26 8.74 11.59 -2.37
CA PRO A 26 9.93 11.90 -3.18
C PRO A 26 11.07 12.51 -2.37
N SER A 27 10.82 12.99 -1.14
CA SER A 27 11.86 13.47 -0.23
C SER A 27 12.57 12.36 0.56
N HIS A 28 12.08 11.11 0.48
CA HIS A 28 12.79 9.98 1.10
C HIS A 28 14.03 9.62 0.30
N TYR A 29 15.14 9.40 1.02
CA TYR A 29 16.37 8.90 0.42
C TYR A 29 16.10 7.59 -0.34
N PRO A 30 16.57 7.47 -1.59
CA PRO A 30 16.38 6.25 -2.36
C PRO A 30 17.05 5.09 -1.64
N THR A 31 16.31 4.00 -1.46
CA THR A 31 16.84 2.75 -0.92
C THR A 31 16.78 1.68 -1.99
N GLN A 32 17.75 0.76 -2.00
CA GLN A 32 17.71 -0.40 -2.91
C GLN A 32 16.63 -1.43 -2.53
N LEU A 33 15.87 -1.17 -1.45
CA LEU A 33 14.86 -2.09 -0.92
C LEU A 33 13.49 -1.90 -1.56
N ASN A 34 13.28 -0.80 -2.27
CA ASN A 34 12.05 -0.54 -3.01
C ASN A 34 12.34 0.00 -4.41
N HIS A 35 11.32 -0.12 -5.25
CA HIS A 35 11.27 0.49 -6.56
C HIS A 35 9.85 0.98 -6.77
N TRP A 36 9.70 2.26 -7.07
CA TRP A 36 8.41 2.88 -7.34
C TRP A 36 8.39 3.42 -8.76
N GLU A 37 7.24 3.27 -9.41
CA GLU A 37 6.87 3.98 -10.63
C GLU A 37 5.39 4.38 -10.51
N PRO A 38 4.88 5.33 -11.31
CA PRO A 38 3.49 5.74 -11.24
C PRO A 38 2.51 4.55 -11.24
N GLY A 39 1.71 4.45 -10.19
CA GLY A 39 0.72 3.40 -9.97
C GLY A 39 1.27 2.05 -9.51
N LYS A 40 2.58 1.88 -9.27
CA LYS A 40 3.15 0.63 -8.75
C LYS A 40 4.27 0.84 -7.74
N LEU A 41 4.29 0.00 -6.71
CA LEU A 41 5.36 -0.06 -5.73
C LEU A 41 5.81 -1.51 -5.56
N TRP A 42 7.09 -1.78 -5.76
CA TRP A 42 7.75 -3.02 -5.36
C TRP A 42 8.62 -2.75 -4.15
N PHE A 43 8.61 -3.66 -3.18
CA PHE A 43 9.46 -3.53 -2.02
C PHE A 43 9.75 -4.87 -1.36
N SER A 44 10.92 -4.96 -0.74
CA SER A 44 11.26 -6.05 0.17
C SER A 44 10.71 -5.73 1.55
N PHE A 45 9.99 -6.67 2.16
CA PHE A 45 9.39 -6.49 3.47
C PHE A 45 9.72 -7.65 4.39
N ARG A 46 10.39 -7.36 5.50
CA ARG A 46 10.63 -8.35 6.56
C ARG A 46 9.46 -8.31 7.52
N PHE A 47 8.74 -9.42 7.62
CA PHE A 47 7.67 -9.59 8.59
C PHE A 47 7.89 -10.87 9.39
N LYS A 48 8.04 -10.72 10.71
CA LYS A 48 8.51 -11.80 11.59
C LYS A 48 9.84 -12.36 11.06
N ASP A 49 9.91 -13.68 10.84
CA ASP A 49 11.06 -14.44 10.40
C ASP A 49 11.23 -14.52 8.86
N LYS A 50 10.29 -13.97 8.08
CA LYS A 50 10.29 -14.11 6.61
C LYS A 50 10.58 -12.76 5.92
N LEU A 51 11.45 -12.80 4.92
CA LEU A 51 11.68 -11.70 3.97
C LEU A 51 10.85 -11.95 2.71
N LEU A 52 9.88 -11.08 2.44
CA LEU A 52 8.96 -11.18 1.32
C LEU A 52 9.31 -10.14 0.25
N GLY A 53 9.04 -10.47 -1.01
CA GLY A 53 8.83 -9.46 -2.04
C GLY A 53 7.35 -9.09 -2.08
N ILE A 54 7.02 -7.81 -2.08
CA ILE A 54 5.65 -7.32 -2.20
C ILE A 54 5.56 -6.38 -3.39
N LYS A 55 4.47 -6.48 -4.13
CA LYS A 55 4.13 -5.56 -5.19
C LYS A 55 2.72 -5.04 -4.98
N PHE A 56 2.58 -3.73 -4.91
CA PHE A 56 1.32 -3.03 -5.00
C PHE A 56 1.13 -2.46 -6.40
N ALA A 57 -0.08 -2.58 -6.92
CA ALA A 57 -0.50 -1.94 -8.15
C ALA A 57 -1.83 -1.22 -7.91
N ASN A 58 -1.87 0.07 -8.23
CA ASN A 58 -3.11 0.85 -8.24
C ASN A 58 -4.03 0.31 -9.35
N GLN A 59 -5.26 -0.02 -8.97
CA GLN A 59 -6.31 -0.50 -9.87
C GLN A 59 -7.61 0.31 -9.72
N GLY A 60 -7.56 1.42 -9.00
CA GLY A 60 -8.69 2.28 -8.72
C GLY A 60 -8.42 3.72 -9.10
N THR A 61 -9.31 4.59 -8.64
CA THR A 61 -9.18 6.05 -8.75
C THR A 61 -9.16 6.65 -7.35
N VAL A 62 -8.87 7.95 -7.22
CA VAL A 62 -8.88 8.63 -5.92
C VAL A 62 -10.22 8.47 -5.18
N HIS A 63 -11.33 8.50 -5.92
CA HIS A 63 -12.69 8.37 -5.36
C HIS A 63 -13.19 6.93 -5.22
N LYS A 64 -12.52 5.96 -5.86
CA LYS A 64 -12.82 4.52 -5.76
C LYS A 64 -11.50 3.75 -5.65
N PRO A 65 -10.75 3.94 -4.55
CA PRO A 65 -9.39 3.46 -4.44
C PRO A 65 -9.36 1.94 -4.28
N LYS A 66 -8.41 1.30 -4.97
CA LYS A 66 -8.26 -0.15 -5.01
C LYS A 66 -6.81 -0.49 -5.32
N ILE A 67 -6.20 -1.32 -4.48
CA ILE A 67 -4.82 -1.78 -4.67
C ILE A 67 -4.84 -3.30 -4.86
N LYS A 68 -4.17 -3.79 -5.90
CA LYS A 68 -3.80 -5.21 -5.99
C LYS A 68 -2.49 -5.41 -5.25
N ALA A 69 -2.50 -6.30 -4.26
CA ALA A 69 -1.30 -6.70 -3.53
C ALA A 69 -0.89 -8.12 -3.95
N GLU A 70 0.33 -8.25 -4.46
CA GLU A 70 0.96 -9.49 -4.89
C GLU A 70 2.14 -9.80 -3.94
N PHE A 71 2.17 -11.01 -3.37
CA PHE A 71 3.18 -11.43 -2.41
C PHE A 71 4.04 -12.55 -2.99
N TYR A 72 5.35 -12.35 -2.91
CA TYR A 72 6.34 -13.24 -3.48
C TYR A 72 7.20 -13.85 -2.37
N TYR A 73 7.26 -15.19 -2.35
CA TYR A 73 8.05 -15.94 -1.39
C TYR A 73 8.52 -17.28 -1.99
N LYS A 74 9.37 -18.02 -1.26
CA LYS A 74 9.89 -19.33 -1.70
C LYS A 74 8.84 -20.45 -1.67
N SER A 75 7.83 -20.32 -0.81
CA SER A 75 6.78 -21.33 -0.57
C SER A 75 5.45 -20.65 -0.20
N LYS A 76 4.35 -21.40 -0.19
CA LYS A 76 3.05 -20.90 0.27
C LYS A 76 3.15 -20.29 1.67
N LEU A 77 2.38 -19.23 1.90
CA LEU A 77 2.20 -18.63 3.21
C LEU A 77 1.01 -19.31 3.90
N ASP A 78 1.15 -19.56 5.19
CA ASP A 78 0.03 -20.01 6.02
C ASP A 78 -1.01 -18.89 6.17
N LYS A 79 -2.27 -19.28 6.46
CA LYS A 79 -3.40 -18.36 6.45
C LYS A 79 -3.28 -17.35 7.58
N GLU A 80 -2.89 -17.79 8.77
CA GLU A 80 -2.72 -16.99 9.97
C GLU A 80 -1.62 -15.93 9.78
N TYR A 81 -0.49 -16.32 9.17
CA TYR A 81 0.57 -15.40 8.79
C TYR A 81 0.10 -14.38 7.77
N THR A 82 -0.65 -14.80 6.75
CA THR A 82 -1.17 -13.90 5.71
C THR A 82 -2.13 -12.86 6.32
N VAL A 83 -3.03 -13.27 7.22
CA VAL A 83 -3.93 -12.36 7.94
C VAL A 83 -3.13 -11.37 8.79
N ALA A 84 -2.13 -11.84 9.54
CA ALA A 84 -1.28 -10.96 10.35
C ALA A 84 -0.46 -9.98 9.49
N LEU A 85 0.05 -10.43 8.34
CA LEU A 85 0.79 -9.60 7.39
C LEU A 85 -0.10 -8.49 6.81
N LEU A 86 -1.34 -8.81 6.43
CA LEU A 86 -2.27 -7.80 5.91
C LEU A 86 -2.63 -6.76 6.97
N LYS A 87 -2.76 -7.13 8.25
CA LYS A 87 -2.96 -6.18 9.35
C LYS A 87 -1.76 -5.27 9.56
N GLU A 88 -0.54 -5.81 9.49
CA GLU A 88 0.67 -5.00 9.58
C GLU A 88 0.79 -4.00 8.42
N LEU A 89 0.46 -4.43 7.20
CA LEU A 89 0.46 -3.54 6.04
C LEU A 89 -0.63 -2.48 6.13
N ASP A 90 -1.82 -2.84 6.62
CA ASP A 90 -2.89 -1.88 6.92
C ASP A 90 -2.43 -0.82 7.91
N TYR A 91 -1.73 -1.21 8.99
CA TYR A 91 -1.16 -0.26 9.93
C TYR A 91 -0.11 0.67 9.31
N ARG A 92 0.83 0.13 8.52
CA ARG A 92 1.94 0.91 7.94
C ARG A 92 1.53 1.87 6.85
N PHE A 93 0.56 1.49 6.03
CA PHE A 93 0.07 2.28 4.91
C PHE A 93 -1.29 2.92 5.19
N GLU A 94 -1.81 2.72 6.39
CA GLU A 94 -3.08 3.28 6.90
C GLU A 94 -4.26 3.01 5.95
N PHE A 95 -4.37 1.79 5.40
CA PHE A 95 -5.34 1.49 4.35
C PHE A 95 -6.80 1.60 4.81
N SER A 96 -7.05 1.37 6.10
CA SER A 96 -8.34 1.47 6.77
C SER A 96 -8.64 2.85 7.38
N LYS A 97 -7.69 3.79 7.31
CA LYS A 97 -7.85 5.10 7.93
C LYS A 97 -8.85 5.95 7.15
N ASP A 98 -9.80 6.53 7.88
CA ASP A 98 -10.77 7.46 7.34
C ASP A 98 -10.27 8.89 7.51
N TYR A 99 -10.06 9.57 6.38
CA TYR A 99 -9.62 10.96 6.33
C TYR A 99 -10.76 11.94 6.02
N SER A 100 -12.01 11.45 5.91
CA SER A 100 -13.16 12.27 5.50
C SER A 100 -13.34 13.50 6.38
N GLU A 101 -13.25 13.35 7.70
CA GLU A 101 -13.39 14.48 8.64
C GLU A 101 -12.32 15.56 8.40
N PHE A 102 -11.07 15.14 8.14
CA PHE A 102 -9.99 16.08 7.83
C PHE A 102 -10.28 16.84 6.54
N TYR A 103 -10.67 16.13 5.47
CA TYR A 103 -11.00 16.77 4.20
C TYR A 103 -12.19 17.74 4.33
N GLU A 104 -13.23 17.37 5.08
CA GLU A 104 -14.38 18.25 5.31
C GLU A 104 -13.98 19.52 6.09
N LYS A 105 -13.16 19.39 7.15
CA LYS A 105 -12.71 20.54 7.94
C LYS A 105 -11.91 21.56 7.11
N PHE A 106 -11.11 21.09 6.16
CA PHE A 106 -10.25 21.95 5.36
C PHE A 106 -10.82 22.31 3.99
N LYS A 107 -12.01 21.82 3.63
CA LYS A 107 -12.64 22.09 2.33
C LYS A 107 -12.77 23.59 2.03
N ALA A 108 -13.25 24.37 3.00
CA ALA A 108 -13.41 25.82 2.88
C ALA A 108 -12.08 26.59 2.74
N PHE A 109 -10.99 26.05 3.29
CA PHE A 109 -9.65 26.65 3.16
C PHE A 109 -9.11 26.53 1.72
N TRP A 110 -9.37 25.40 1.07
CA TRP A 110 -8.92 25.17 -0.31
C TRP A 110 -9.74 25.95 -1.35
N GLU A 111 -11.06 26.07 -1.15
CA GLU A 111 -11.95 26.80 -2.05
C GLU A 111 -11.76 28.34 -2.00
N SER A 112 -11.18 28.87 -0.93
CA SER A 112 -10.88 30.31 -0.78
C SER A 112 -9.46 30.70 -1.20
N SER A 113 -8.62 29.71 -1.50
CA SER A 113 -7.20 29.90 -1.87
C SER A 113 -6.91 29.63 -3.35
N SER A 114 -7.95 29.35 -4.15
CA SER A 114 -7.91 29.05 -5.59
C SER A 114 -8.80 30.01 -6.36
#